data_AF-A0AAV0FCA2-F1
#
_entry.id   AF-A0AAV0FCA2-F1
#
_cell.length_a   1.000
_cell.length_b   1.000
_cell.length_c   1.000
_cell.angle_alpha   90.00
_cell.angle_beta   90.00
_cell.angle_gamma   90.00
#
_symmetry.space_group_name_H-M   'P 1'
#
loop_
_entity.id
_entity.type
_entity.pdbx_description
1 polymer ?
#
loop_
_entity_poly.entity_id
_entity_poly.type
_entity_poly.pdbx_seq_one_letter_code
_entity_poly.pdbx_strand_id
1 'polypeptide(L)'
;MLITLKQELIINSFKTIDGRGANVHIAYGAGLTLQYVTNIIIHNVNIHHTKPTGNAMVRSSTTHFGWRTMADGDAISLFGASHVWIDHNSLSKCADGLVDAIMGSTAITISNNYMTHHNEVMLLGHSDAYTKDKAMQVTIAFNHFGEGLIQRMPRCRHGYFHVVNNDYTHWLMYAIGGSANPTINSQGNRYLAPDDLNAKEVTKRVDQGQAQWINWNWRTAGDTMLNGAVFKPTGATSSSSYARASSTVVKSSSLVPSLTRYAGALGCQKGRLC
;
A
#
# COMPACT_ATOMS: atom_id res chain seq x y z
N MET A 1 -11.20 -8.22 20.05
CA MET A 1 -11.32 -6.83 20.52
C MET A 1 -11.75 -5.97 19.34
N LEU A 2 -12.87 -5.24 19.46
CA LEU A 2 -13.33 -4.26 18.49
C LEU A 2 -13.11 -2.85 19.06
N ILE A 3 -12.38 -2.00 18.34
CA ILE A 3 -12.08 -0.63 18.70
C ILE A 3 -12.75 0.30 17.69
N THR A 4 -13.63 1.18 18.18
CA THR A 4 -14.24 2.24 17.36
C THR A 4 -13.66 3.58 17.76
N LEU A 5 -12.74 4.09 16.94
CA LEU A 5 -12.11 5.38 17.16
C LEU A 5 -13.09 6.51 16.88
N LYS A 6 -13.25 7.43 17.84
CA LYS A 6 -14.13 8.61 17.66
C LYS A 6 -13.55 9.64 16.68
N GLN A 7 -12.22 9.71 16.62
CA GLN A 7 -11.41 10.62 15.79
C GLN A 7 -10.13 9.90 15.41
N GLU A 8 -9.40 10.38 14.42
CA GLU A 8 -8.12 9.80 13.98
C GLU A 8 -7.21 9.51 15.18
N LEU A 9 -6.60 8.32 15.19
CA LEU A 9 -5.58 8.00 16.17
C LEU A 9 -4.22 8.47 15.66
N ILE A 10 -3.73 9.58 16.21
CA ILE A 10 -2.41 10.12 15.89
C ILE A 10 -1.33 9.25 16.54
N ILE A 11 -0.46 8.66 15.71
CA ILE A 11 0.65 7.81 16.15
C ILE A 11 1.93 8.63 16.21
N ASN A 12 2.62 8.57 17.35
CA ASN A 12 3.93 9.20 17.54
C ASN A 12 5.08 8.30 17.07
N SER A 13 6.27 8.87 16.86
CA SER A 13 7.48 8.13 16.50
C SER A 13 7.83 7.02 17.50
N PHE A 14 8.59 6.02 17.04
CA PHE A 14 9.11 4.90 17.83
C PHE A 14 7.99 4.11 18.52
N LYS A 15 7.08 3.57 17.71
CA LYS A 15 5.93 2.79 18.18
C LYS A 15 5.73 1.54 17.36
N THR A 16 5.26 0.50 18.02
CA THR A 16 4.73 -0.70 17.39
C THR A 16 3.29 -0.86 17.85
N ILE A 17 2.36 -0.92 16.90
CA ILE A 17 1.03 -1.50 17.13
C ILE A 17 1.16 -2.97 16.76
N ASP A 18 1.00 -3.86 17.73
CA ASP A 18 1.12 -5.30 17.56
C ASP A 18 -0.18 -5.99 18.00
N GLY A 19 -0.90 -6.55 17.04
CA GLY A 19 -2.12 -7.31 17.31
C GLY A 19 -1.89 -8.80 17.54
N ARG A 20 -0.65 -9.32 17.54
CA ARG A 20 -0.41 -10.76 17.72
C ARG A 20 -0.94 -11.25 19.06
N GLY A 21 -1.45 -12.48 19.07
CA GLY A 21 -2.04 -13.09 20.25
C GLY A 21 -3.47 -12.62 20.56
N ALA A 22 -4.01 -11.70 19.76
CA ALA A 22 -5.37 -11.20 19.88
C ALA A 22 -6.02 -11.01 18.50
N ASN A 23 -7.35 -11.10 18.43
CA ASN A 23 -8.07 -10.67 17.24
C ASN A 23 -8.47 -9.20 17.40
N VAL A 24 -7.70 -8.28 16.84
CA VAL A 24 -7.89 -6.82 16.98
C VAL A 24 -8.53 -6.26 15.71
N HIS A 25 -9.68 -5.61 15.86
CA HIS A 25 -10.38 -4.87 14.81
C HIS A 25 -10.45 -3.38 15.17
N ILE A 26 -9.99 -2.51 14.27
CA ILE A 26 -10.18 -1.06 14.33
C ILE A 26 -11.20 -0.72 13.24
N ALA A 27 -12.41 -0.34 13.63
CA ALA A 27 -13.52 -0.26 12.69
C ALA A 27 -14.67 0.66 13.10
N TYR A 28 -15.47 1.02 12.09
CA TYR A 28 -16.70 1.81 12.20
C TYR A 28 -16.52 3.24 12.70
N GLY A 29 -15.27 3.71 12.78
CA GLY A 29 -14.86 5.03 13.22
C GLY A 29 -13.67 5.52 12.40
N ALA A 30 -12.76 6.29 13.00
CA ALA A 30 -11.58 6.80 12.31
C ALA A 30 -10.49 5.74 12.06
N GLY A 31 -9.51 6.10 11.23
CA GLY A 31 -8.28 5.33 10.99
C GLY A 31 -7.06 5.79 11.79
N LEU A 32 -5.89 5.33 11.36
CA LEU A 32 -4.58 5.64 11.95
C LEU A 32 -3.85 6.72 11.16
N THR A 33 -3.27 7.71 11.85
CA THR A 33 -2.58 8.83 11.19
C THR A 33 -1.15 8.99 11.71
N LEU A 34 -0.19 8.90 10.80
CA LEU A 34 1.25 8.99 11.03
C LEU A 34 1.73 10.31 10.40
N GLN A 35 1.72 11.39 11.18
CA GLN A 35 2.04 12.72 10.69
C GLN A 35 3.39 13.22 11.22
N TYR A 36 4.36 13.42 10.32
CA TYR A 36 5.73 13.90 10.61
C TYR A 36 6.48 13.06 11.65
N VAL A 37 6.33 11.75 11.56
CA VAL A 37 6.87 10.78 12.54
C VAL A 37 7.72 9.71 11.87
N THR A 38 8.48 8.97 12.66
CA THR A 38 9.39 7.95 12.16
C THR A 38 9.48 6.71 13.04
N ASN A 39 9.94 5.59 12.47
CA ASN A 39 10.16 4.32 13.16
C ASN A 39 8.86 3.77 13.75
N ILE A 40 7.93 3.42 12.87
CA ILE A 40 6.62 2.91 13.25
C ILE A 40 6.38 1.55 12.60
N ILE A 41 5.84 0.61 13.37
CA ILE A 41 5.39 -0.69 12.89
C ILE A 41 3.89 -0.80 13.18
N ILE A 42 3.10 -1.13 12.16
CA ILE A 42 1.70 -1.52 12.29
C ILE A 42 1.60 -2.97 11.86
N HIS A 43 1.37 -3.85 12.83
CA HIS A 43 1.46 -5.28 12.63
C HIS A 43 0.27 -6.04 13.20
N ASN A 44 -0.25 -6.99 12.42
CA ASN A 44 -1.23 -7.97 12.88
C ASN A 44 -2.60 -7.40 13.32
N VAL A 45 -3.08 -6.34 12.67
CA VAL A 45 -4.40 -5.76 12.96
C VAL A 45 -5.37 -5.84 11.78
N ASN A 46 -6.66 -5.90 12.08
CA ASN A 46 -7.72 -5.75 11.09
C ASN A 46 -8.19 -4.29 11.12
N ILE A 47 -8.18 -3.58 10.00
CA ILE A 47 -8.71 -2.21 9.89
C ILE A 47 -9.73 -2.18 8.75
N HIS A 48 -10.98 -1.82 9.09
CA HIS A 48 -12.04 -1.84 8.09
C HIS A 48 -13.23 -0.95 8.45
N HIS A 49 -14.04 -0.56 7.46
CA HIS A 49 -15.22 0.29 7.69
C HIS A 49 -14.87 1.58 8.43
N THR A 50 -13.69 2.14 8.17
CA THR A 50 -13.35 3.48 8.63
C THR A 50 -14.27 4.49 7.97
N LYS A 51 -14.45 5.64 8.62
CA LYS A 51 -15.37 6.70 8.20
C LYS A 51 -14.66 8.05 8.27
N PRO A 52 -15.12 9.05 7.50
CA PRO A 52 -14.67 10.42 7.69
C PRO A 52 -15.00 10.87 9.11
N THR A 53 -14.00 11.39 9.81
CA THR A 53 -14.12 11.96 11.16
C THR A 53 -13.26 13.20 11.25
N GLY A 54 -13.65 14.16 12.07
CA GLY A 54 -12.85 15.36 12.29
C GLY A 54 -13.69 16.46 12.92
N ASN A 55 -13.29 17.70 12.66
CA ASN A 55 -13.87 18.92 13.24
C ASN A 55 -13.95 18.81 14.77
N ALA A 56 -12.83 18.39 15.36
CA ALA A 56 -12.72 18.10 16.77
C ALA A 56 -11.31 18.39 17.30
N MET A 57 -11.22 18.60 18.61
CA MET A 57 -9.94 18.58 19.31
C MET A 57 -9.47 17.14 19.45
N VAL A 58 -8.32 16.84 18.86
CA VAL A 58 -7.71 15.51 18.87
C VAL A 58 -6.40 15.57 19.64
N ARG A 59 -6.21 14.61 20.53
CA ARG A 59 -4.97 14.45 21.28
C ARG A 59 -3.88 13.89 20.37
N SER A 60 -2.78 14.61 20.17
CA SER A 60 -1.62 14.10 19.42
C SER A 60 -0.46 13.67 20.31
N SER A 61 -0.46 14.06 21.59
CA SER A 61 0.49 13.56 22.60
C SER A 61 -0.15 13.52 23.99
N THR A 62 0.58 13.00 24.98
CA THR A 62 0.11 12.99 26.38
C THR A 62 -0.17 14.40 26.92
N THR A 63 0.45 15.44 26.36
CA THR A 63 0.35 16.83 26.81
C THR A 63 -0.28 17.78 25.78
N HIS A 64 -0.53 17.33 24.54
CA HIS A 64 -1.00 18.20 23.46
C HIS A 64 -2.32 17.73 22.84
N PHE A 65 -3.20 18.70 22.59
CA PHE A 65 -4.38 18.59 21.74
C PHE A 65 -4.33 19.66 20.66
N GLY A 66 -4.72 19.30 19.44
CA GLY A 66 -4.88 20.24 18.34
C GLY A 66 -6.24 20.07 17.67
N TRP A 67 -6.74 21.15 17.07
CA TRP A 67 -7.91 21.08 16.21
C TRP A 67 -7.57 20.31 14.93
N ARG A 68 -8.35 19.29 14.59
CA ARG A 68 -8.27 18.53 13.34
C ARG A 68 -9.51 18.81 12.50
N THR A 69 -9.31 19.14 11.23
CA THR A 69 -10.38 19.21 10.24
C THR A 69 -10.87 17.81 9.88
N MET A 70 -11.87 17.71 9.00
CA MET A 70 -12.31 16.42 8.46
C MET A 70 -11.13 15.67 7.81
N ALA A 71 -10.95 14.43 8.24
CA ALA A 71 -10.14 13.44 7.55
C ALA A 71 -11.05 12.55 6.70
N ASP A 72 -10.49 12.03 5.61
CA ASP A 72 -11.24 11.33 4.55
C ASP A 72 -11.70 9.93 4.97
N GLY A 73 -11.04 9.36 5.98
CA GLY A 73 -11.37 8.04 6.52
C GLY A 73 -10.55 6.91 5.90
N ASP A 74 -9.27 7.15 5.63
CA ASP A 74 -8.30 6.12 5.29
C ASP A 74 -8.13 5.10 6.42
N ALA A 75 -7.70 3.87 6.11
CA ALA A 75 -7.30 2.93 7.15
C ALA A 75 -6.01 3.38 7.85
N ILE A 76 -4.97 3.68 7.06
CA ILE A 76 -3.65 4.12 7.52
C ILE A 76 -3.16 5.27 6.62
N SER A 77 -3.01 6.46 7.20
CA SER A 77 -2.54 7.67 6.50
C SER A 77 -1.15 8.09 6.98
N LEU A 78 -0.19 8.20 6.06
CA LEU A 78 1.19 8.63 6.28
C LEU A 78 1.40 10.00 5.64
N PHE A 79 1.71 10.99 6.48
CA PHE A 79 1.91 12.37 6.06
C PHE A 79 3.31 12.83 6.48
N GLY A 80 4.25 12.88 5.53
CA GLY A 80 5.66 13.19 5.81
C GLY A 80 6.31 12.21 6.80
N ALA A 81 5.88 10.96 6.83
CA ALA A 81 6.39 9.92 7.73
C ALA A 81 7.56 9.15 7.10
N SER A 82 8.49 8.63 7.91
CA SER A 82 9.60 7.82 7.39
C SER A 82 9.94 6.60 8.23
N HIS A 83 10.54 5.57 7.63
CA HIS A 83 10.88 4.32 8.34
C HIS A 83 9.62 3.68 8.96
N VAL A 84 8.68 3.31 8.08
CA VAL A 84 7.40 2.72 8.48
C VAL A 84 7.27 1.30 7.90
N TRP A 85 6.81 0.36 8.72
CA TRP A 85 6.51 -1.01 8.30
C TRP A 85 5.04 -1.33 8.57
N ILE A 86 4.28 -1.58 7.50
CA ILE A 86 2.88 -2.00 7.54
C ILE A 86 2.85 -3.48 7.17
N ASP A 87 2.70 -4.34 8.16
CA ASP A 87 2.94 -5.78 8.01
C ASP A 87 1.80 -6.66 8.53
N HIS A 88 1.43 -7.71 7.81
CA HIS A 88 0.42 -8.68 8.30
C HIS A 88 -0.90 -8.02 8.76
N ASN A 89 -1.39 -7.02 8.04
CA ASN A 89 -2.69 -6.41 8.34
C ASN A 89 -3.75 -6.89 7.35
N SER A 90 -4.99 -6.99 7.84
CA SER A 90 -6.16 -7.22 7.00
C SER A 90 -6.92 -5.91 6.81
N LEU A 91 -6.94 -5.37 5.59
CA LEU A 91 -7.47 -4.03 5.29
C LEU A 91 -8.62 -4.13 4.28
N SER A 92 -9.77 -3.49 4.56
CA SER A 92 -10.91 -3.55 3.64
C SER A 92 -11.97 -2.46 3.89
N LYS A 93 -12.81 -2.17 2.89
CA LYS A 93 -14.06 -1.42 3.05
C LYS A 93 -13.93 -0.09 3.81
N CYS A 94 -12.86 0.66 3.59
CA CYS A 94 -12.67 1.97 4.22
C CYS A 94 -13.45 3.04 3.43
N ALA A 95 -13.60 4.24 4.00
CA ALA A 95 -14.34 5.31 3.32
C ALA A 95 -13.58 5.87 2.11
N ASP A 96 -12.26 6.04 2.23
CA ASP A 96 -11.40 6.55 1.17
C ASP A 96 -10.27 5.57 0.80
N GLY A 97 -9.03 5.73 1.25
CA GLY A 97 -7.90 4.83 1.01
C GLY A 97 -7.78 3.67 2.01
N LEU A 98 -7.03 2.60 1.67
CA LEU A 98 -6.52 1.66 2.70
C LEU A 98 -5.17 2.13 3.25
N VAL A 99 -4.23 2.47 2.36
CA VAL A 99 -2.91 2.98 2.74
C VAL A 99 -2.53 4.15 1.86
N ASP A 100 -2.45 5.33 2.47
CA ASP A 100 -2.09 6.56 1.77
C ASP A 100 -0.78 7.11 2.33
N ALA A 101 0.21 7.35 1.47
CA ALA A 101 1.50 7.91 1.84
C ALA A 101 1.84 9.11 0.97
N ILE A 102 1.92 10.28 1.60
CA ILE A 102 2.00 11.57 0.90
C ILE A 102 3.01 12.50 1.58
N MET A 103 3.23 13.67 0.97
CA MET A 103 3.93 14.80 1.61
C MET A 103 5.37 14.48 2.01
N GLY A 104 6.10 13.80 1.13
CA GLY A 104 7.51 13.44 1.34
C GLY A 104 7.70 12.21 2.21
N SER A 105 6.66 11.41 2.44
CA SER A 105 6.81 10.13 3.14
C SER A 105 7.76 9.20 2.37
N THR A 106 8.62 8.45 3.08
CA THR A 106 9.66 7.62 2.43
C THR A 106 10.18 6.50 3.33
N ALA A 107 10.99 5.58 2.81
CA ALA A 107 11.48 4.40 3.53
C ALA A 107 10.33 3.59 4.17
N ILE A 108 9.37 3.20 3.33
CA ILE A 108 8.18 2.46 3.75
C ILE A 108 8.26 1.03 3.20
N THR A 109 7.93 0.05 4.03
CA THR A 109 7.67 -1.34 3.60
C THR A 109 6.22 -1.70 3.91
N ILE A 110 5.50 -2.19 2.91
CA ILE A 110 4.13 -2.69 3.02
C ILE A 110 4.18 -4.16 2.65
N SER A 111 4.08 -5.05 3.64
CA SER A 111 4.27 -6.49 3.41
C SER A 111 3.28 -7.41 4.08
N ASN A 112 3.10 -8.59 3.49
CA ASN A 112 2.25 -9.65 4.05
C ASN A 112 0.82 -9.21 4.38
N ASN A 113 0.30 -8.12 3.80
CA ASN A 113 -1.06 -7.65 4.09
C ASN A 113 -2.07 -8.36 3.18
N TYR A 114 -3.28 -8.54 3.69
CA TYR A 114 -4.42 -8.99 2.90
C TYR A 114 -5.39 -7.83 2.68
N MET A 115 -5.62 -7.46 1.43
CA MET A 115 -6.46 -6.32 1.08
C MET A 115 -7.62 -6.78 0.21
N THR A 116 -8.85 -6.40 0.56
CA THR A 116 -10.06 -6.83 -0.16
C THR A 116 -11.15 -5.76 -0.16
N HIS A 117 -12.15 -5.93 -1.04
CA HIS A 117 -13.41 -5.18 -1.03
C HIS A 117 -13.21 -3.67 -0.92
N HIS A 118 -12.45 -3.08 -1.83
CA HIS A 118 -12.08 -1.68 -1.75
C HIS A 118 -11.77 -1.08 -3.12
N ASN A 119 -12.18 0.18 -3.34
CA ASN A 119 -11.96 0.83 -4.63
C ASN A 119 -10.52 1.36 -4.74
N GLU A 120 -10.17 2.30 -3.88
CA GLU A 120 -8.93 3.06 -3.93
C GLU A 120 -7.94 2.49 -2.91
N VAL A 121 -7.19 1.45 -3.29
CA VAL A 121 -6.44 0.64 -2.32
C VAL A 121 -5.27 1.39 -1.68
N MET A 122 -4.34 1.86 -2.49
CA MET A 122 -3.08 2.44 -2.01
C MET A 122 -2.63 3.61 -2.87
N LEU A 123 -2.58 4.81 -2.29
CA LEU A 123 -2.07 6.02 -2.94
C LEU A 123 -0.69 6.40 -2.41
N LEU A 124 0.30 6.43 -3.31
CA LEU A 124 1.68 6.78 -2.97
C LEU A 124 2.07 8.06 -3.72
N GLY A 125 1.95 9.18 -3.02
CA GLY A 125 2.05 10.55 -3.53
C GLY A 125 0.71 11.11 -3.99
N HIS A 126 0.34 12.30 -3.53
CA HIS A 126 -1.01 12.87 -3.71
C HIS A 126 -1.16 13.79 -4.93
N SER A 127 -0.09 14.47 -5.34
CA SER A 127 -0.15 15.55 -6.34
C SER A 127 0.99 15.45 -7.34
N ASP A 128 0.65 15.58 -8.62
CA ASP A 128 1.61 15.62 -9.72
C ASP A 128 2.57 16.82 -9.60
N ALA A 129 2.16 17.90 -8.91
CA ALA A 129 2.99 19.08 -8.67
C ALA A 129 3.91 18.97 -7.44
N TYR A 130 3.70 17.99 -6.56
CA TYR A 130 4.44 17.88 -5.30
C TYR A 130 5.77 17.14 -5.47
N THR A 131 6.77 17.84 -5.99
CA THR A 131 8.05 17.26 -6.40
C THR A 131 8.92 16.72 -5.25
N LYS A 132 8.62 17.03 -3.99
CA LYS A 132 9.31 16.42 -2.83
C LYS A 132 9.08 14.90 -2.76
N ASP A 133 7.98 14.39 -3.33
CA ASP A 133 7.69 12.95 -3.40
C ASP A 133 8.68 12.20 -4.32
N LYS A 134 9.56 12.88 -5.07
CA LYS A 134 10.67 12.22 -5.80
C LYS A 134 11.63 11.46 -4.88
N ALA A 135 11.71 11.85 -3.61
CA ALA A 135 12.50 11.16 -2.59
C ALA A 135 11.77 9.94 -1.96
N MET A 136 10.50 9.72 -2.29
CA MET A 136 9.71 8.60 -1.78
C MET A 136 10.28 7.28 -2.28
N GLN A 137 10.48 6.34 -1.35
CA GLN A 137 10.88 4.97 -1.63
C GLN A 137 9.97 4.02 -0.87
N VAL A 138 9.27 3.13 -1.58
CA VAL A 138 8.35 2.16 -0.99
C VAL A 138 8.62 0.76 -1.54
N THR A 139 8.70 -0.22 -0.65
CA THR A 139 8.69 -1.65 -1.00
C THR A 139 7.30 -2.22 -0.71
N ILE A 140 6.67 -2.82 -1.73
CA ILE A 140 5.40 -3.53 -1.63
C ILE A 140 5.69 -5.00 -1.88
N ALA A 141 5.65 -5.82 -0.82
CA ALA A 141 6.15 -7.20 -0.90
C ALA A 141 5.22 -8.23 -0.25
N PHE A 142 5.01 -9.38 -0.89
CA PHE A 142 4.28 -10.52 -0.29
C PHE A 142 2.83 -10.21 0.13
N ASN A 143 2.23 -9.13 -0.37
CA ASN A 143 0.83 -8.83 -0.11
C ASN A 143 -0.06 -9.71 -0.98
N HIS A 144 -1.26 -9.99 -0.48
CA HIS A 144 -2.33 -10.58 -1.28
C HIS A 144 -3.40 -9.51 -1.55
N PHE A 145 -3.48 -9.10 -2.81
CA PHE A 145 -4.54 -8.23 -3.34
C PHE A 145 -5.71 -9.11 -3.80
N GLY A 146 -6.65 -9.29 -2.87
CA GLY A 146 -7.74 -10.26 -2.95
C GLY A 146 -9.01 -9.72 -3.61
N GLU A 147 -10.11 -10.41 -3.39
CA GLU A 147 -11.40 -10.16 -4.04
C GLU A 147 -11.96 -8.75 -3.82
N GLY A 148 -12.79 -8.29 -4.77
CA GLY A 148 -13.52 -7.04 -4.63
C GLY A 148 -12.67 -5.77 -4.69
N LEU A 149 -11.40 -5.87 -5.10
CA LEU A 149 -10.56 -4.71 -5.36
C LEU A 149 -10.82 -4.13 -6.76
N ILE A 150 -10.76 -2.80 -6.88
CA ILE A 150 -10.97 -2.10 -8.16
C ILE A 150 -9.65 -1.61 -8.75
N GLN A 151 -8.87 -0.83 -8.00
CA GLN A 151 -7.67 -0.15 -8.51
C GLN A 151 -6.64 0.23 -7.43
N ARG A 152 -5.51 0.82 -7.87
CA ARG A 152 -4.47 1.45 -7.04
C ARG A 152 -3.71 0.47 -6.14
N MET A 153 -3.13 -0.59 -6.69
CA MET A 153 -2.36 -1.60 -5.97
C MET A 153 -0.87 -1.69 -6.41
N PRO A 154 -0.07 -0.61 -6.38
CA PRO A 154 -0.37 0.76 -5.92
C PRO A 154 -0.73 1.75 -7.05
N ARG A 155 -1.18 2.96 -6.70
CA ARG A 155 -1.12 4.15 -7.56
C ARG A 155 0.01 5.08 -7.10
N CYS A 156 0.99 5.29 -7.97
CA CYS A 156 2.25 5.94 -7.62
C CYS A 156 2.44 7.31 -8.30
N ARG A 157 3.18 8.20 -7.63
CA ARG A 157 3.68 9.45 -8.22
C ARG A 157 5.14 9.72 -7.84
N HIS A 158 5.93 10.25 -8.77
CA HIS A 158 7.32 10.70 -8.63
C HIS A 158 8.37 9.67 -8.19
N GLY A 159 8.20 9.05 -7.02
CA GLY A 159 9.22 8.28 -6.31
C GLY A 159 9.59 6.94 -6.95
N TYR A 160 10.23 6.10 -6.12
CA TYR A 160 10.66 4.75 -6.48
C TYR A 160 9.85 3.69 -5.73
N PHE A 161 9.32 2.73 -6.50
CA PHE A 161 8.41 1.70 -5.99
C PHE A 161 8.89 0.32 -6.42
N HIS A 162 9.25 -0.51 -5.46
CA HIS A 162 9.61 -1.90 -5.68
C HIS A 162 8.42 -2.79 -5.32
N VAL A 163 7.79 -3.38 -6.33
CA VAL A 163 6.62 -4.25 -6.20
C VAL A 163 7.09 -5.67 -6.41
N VAL A 164 7.19 -6.47 -5.35
CA VAL A 164 7.87 -7.78 -5.40
C VAL A 164 7.09 -8.92 -4.78
N ASN A 165 6.97 -10.03 -5.50
CA ASN A 165 6.34 -11.28 -5.02
C ASN A 165 4.95 -11.09 -4.35
N ASN A 166 4.12 -10.17 -4.84
CA ASN A 166 2.73 -10.03 -4.42
C ASN A 166 1.81 -10.91 -5.29
N ASP A 167 0.69 -11.34 -4.70
CA ASP A 167 -0.36 -12.09 -5.41
C ASP A 167 -1.54 -11.17 -5.71
N TYR A 168 -1.83 -10.98 -6.99
CA TYR A 168 -2.96 -10.20 -7.48
C TYR A 168 -3.99 -11.16 -8.05
N THR A 169 -5.05 -11.41 -7.29
CA THR A 169 -6.10 -12.33 -7.70
C THR A 169 -7.35 -11.64 -8.20
N HIS A 170 -7.47 -10.32 -8.01
CA HIS A 170 -8.62 -9.56 -8.46
C HIS A 170 -8.28 -8.08 -8.66
N TRP A 171 -8.81 -7.49 -9.73
CA TRP A 171 -8.97 -6.05 -9.93
C TRP A 171 -10.12 -5.83 -10.91
N LEU A 172 -10.74 -4.65 -10.90
CA LEU A 172 -11.81 -4.31 -11.85
C LEU A 172 -11.40 -3.25 -12.88
N MET A 173 -10.34 -2.48 -12.61
CA MET A 173 -9.90 -1.42 -13.53
C MET A 173 -8.43 -1.55 -13.92
N TYR A 174 -7.52 -1.66 -12.94
CA TYR A 174 -6.09 -1.94 -13.14
C TYR A 174 -5.48 -2.35 -11.81
N ALA A 175 -4.36 -3.06 -11.83
CA ALA A 175 -3.60 -3.37 -10.62
C ALA A 175 -2.66 -2.20 -10.26
N ILE A 176 -1.70 -1.90 -11.12
CA ILE A 176 -0.62 -0.93 -10.86
C ILE A 176 -0.82 0.31 -11.71
N GLY A 177 -0.74 1.50 -11.12
CA GLY A 177 -0.89 2.74 -11.88
C GLY A 177 -0.07 3.88 -11.36
N GLY A 178 -0.17 5.02 -12.04
CA GLY A 178 0.53 6.22 -11.61
C GLY A 178 0.46 7.38 -12.59
N SER A 179 0.90 8.53 -12.09
CA SER A 179 1.05 9.80 -12.83
C SER A 179 2.33 10.52 -12.36
N ALA A 180 2.80 11.53 -13.08
CA ALA A 180 4.03 12.27 -12.75
C ALA A 180 5.31 11.39 -12.62
N ASN A 181 5.56 10.54 -13.61
CA ASN A 181 6.83 9.80 -13.80
C ASN A 181 7.36 9.02 -12.58
N PRO A 182 6.55 8.15 -11.93
CA PRO A 182 7.07 7.26 -10.92
C PRO A 182 7.95 6.19 -11.57
N THR A 183 8.99 5.74 -10.85
CA THR A 183 9.73 4.54 -11.22
C THR A 183 9.09 3.33 -10.54
N ILE A 184 8.57 2.40 -11.34
CA ILE A 184 7.92 1.17 -10.84
C ILE A 184 8.72 -0.03 -11.30
N ASN A 185 9.21 -0.81 -10.35
CA ASN A 185 9.93 -2.05 -10.59
C ASN A 185 9.10 -3.23 -10.08
N SER A 186 8.40 -3.91 -11.00
CA SER A 186 7.62 -5.12 -10.74
C SER A 186 8.50 -6.36 -10.91
N GLN A 187 8.64 -7.18 -9.86
CA GLN A 187 9.47 -8.38 -9.90
C GLN A 187 8.83 -9.60 -9.23
N GLY A 188 8.75 -10.72 -9.95
CA GLY A 188 8.30 -11.99 -9.40
C GLY A 188 6.86 -11.99 -8.85
N ASN A 189 6.01 -11.03 -9.22
CA ASN A 189 4.60 -10.99 -8.84
C ASN A 189 3.78 -12.00 -9.65
N ARG A 190 2.57 -12.30 -9.17
CA ARG A 190 1.59 -13.11 -9.89
C ARG A 190 0.35 -12.27 -10.17
N TYR A 191 -0.03 -12.16 -11.43
CA TYR A 191 -1.19 -11.38 -11.90
C TYR A 191 -2.22 -12.30 -12.53
N LEU A 192 -3.32 -12.56 -11.84
CA LEU A 192 -4.48 -13.25 -12.40
C LEU A 192 -5.52 -12.22 -12.84
N ALA A 193 -5.58 -11.95 -14.15
CA ALA A 193 -6.55 -11.00 -14.67
C ALA A 193 -7.99 -11.45 -14.45
N PRO A 194 -8.93 -10.52 -14.23
CA PRO A 194 -10.36 -10.82 -14.27
C PRO A 194 -10.78 -11.28 -15.67
N ASP A 195 -11.95 -11.90 -15.80
CA ASP A 195 -12.46 -12.37 -17.09
C ASP A 195 -12.84 -11.23 -18.05
N ASP A 196 -13.10 -10.03 -17.53
CA ASP A 196 -13.35 -8.83 -18.33
C ASP A 196 -12.17 -8.51 -19.26
N LEU A 197 -12.44 -8.49 -20.56
CA LEU A 197 -11.46 -8.20 -21.61
C LEU A 197 -10.92 -6.77 -21.52
N ASN A 198 -11.66 -5.83 -20.92
CA ASN A 198 -11.23 -4.45 -20.74
C ASN A 198 -10.28 -4.25 -19.55
N ALA A 199 -10.13 -5.28 -18.69
CA ALA A 199 -9.33 -5.22 -17.48
C ALA A 199 -8.11 -6.17 -17.54
N LYS A 200 -7.65 -6.55 -18.73
CA LYS A 200 -6.46 -7.41 -18.92
C LYS A 200 -5.13 -6.68 -18.69
N GLU A 201 -5.11 -5.36 -18.91
CA GLU A 201 -3.89 -4.59 -18.66
C GLU A 201 -3.68 -4.38 -17.16
N VAL A 202 -2.58 -4.90 -16.64
CA VAL A 202 -2.14 -4.74 -15.24
C VAL A 202 -1.85 -3.27 -14.93
N THR A 203 -1.32 -2.55 -15.92
CA THR A 203 -0.79 -1.19 -15.78
C THR A 203 -1.78 -0.11 -16.22
N LYS A 204 -1.84 1.02 -15.52
CA LYS A 204 -2.55 2.23 -16.00
C LYS A 204 -1.77 3.52 -15.74
N ARG A 205 -1.38 4.21 -16.82
CA ARG A 205 -0.86 5.58 -16.75
C ARG A 205 -2.04 6.54 -16.74
N VAL A 206 -2.11 7.40 -15.72
CA VAL A 206 -3.28 8.25 -15.47
C VAL A 206 -3.03 9.66 -16.02
N ASP A 207 -4.05 10.21 -16.70
CA ASP A 207 -4.15 11.60 -17.16
C ASP A 207 -3.02 12.11 -18.06
N GLN A 208 -2.33 11.23 -18.80
CA GLN A 208 -1.23 11.60 -19.70
C GLN A 208 -1.29 10.91 -21.06
N GLY A 209 -1.04 11.67 -22.13
CA GLY A 209 -0.91 11.14 -23.49
C GLY A 209 0.32 10.25 -23.66
N GLN A 210 0.28 9.29 -24.58
CA GLN A 210 1.33 8.27 -24.78
C GLN A 210 2.75 8.83 -24.95
N ALA A 211 2.89 9.95 -25.65
CA ALA A 211 4.17 10.62 -25.85
C ALA A 211 4.83 11.09 -24.54
N GLN A 212 4.05 11.32 -23.47
CA GLN A 212 4.56 11.84 -22.20
C GLN A 212 5.11 10.73 -21.29
N TRP A 213 4.53 9.53 -21.33
CA TRP A 213 4.89 8.45 -20.41
C TRP A 213 5.81 7.38 -21.00
N ILE A 214 6.11 7.44 -22.30
CA ILE A 214 7.00 6.45 -22.96
C ILE A 214 8.39 6.35 -22.31
N ASN A 215 8.85 7.45 -21.70
CA ASN A 215 10.14 7.54 -21.01
C ASN A 215 10.06 7.19 -19.51
N TRP A 216 8.87 6.88 -18.97
CA TRP A 216 8.74 6.51 -17.56
C TRP A 216 9.26 5.10 -17.33
N ASN A 217 9.99 4.90 -16.24
CA ASN A 217 10.65 3.63 -15.94
C ASN A 217 9.68 2.65 -15.25
N TRP A 218 8.89 1.93 -16.03
CA TRP A 218 7.97 0.89 -15.54
C TRP A 218 8.44 -0.45 -16.08
N ARG A 219 8.87 -1.33 -15.17
CA ARG A 219 9.54 -2.58 -15.53
C ARG A 219 8.81 -3.76 -14.93
N THR A 220 8.89 -4.90 -15.60
CA THR A 220 8.42 -6.20 -15.16
C THR A 220 9.55 -7.22 -15.37
N ALA A 221 9.82 -8.07 -14.37
CA ALA A 221 10.84 -9.11 -14.46
C ALA A 221 10.44 -10.35 -13.64
N GLY A 222 10.30 -11.51 -14.29
CA GLY A 222 9.95 -12.77 -13.62
C GLY A 222 8.49 -12.83 -13.12
N ASP A 223 7.65 -11.85 -13.46
CA ASP A 223 6.22 -11.86 -13.15
C ASP A 223 5.49 -12.96 -13.93
N THR A 224 4.51 -13.61 -13.32
CA THR A 224 3.60 -14.54 -14.01
C THR A 224 2.31 -13.81 -14.37
N MET A 225 1.95 -13.85 -15.65
CA MET A 225 0.71 -13.30 -16.19
C MET A 225 -0.27 -14.44 -16.48
N LEU A 226 -1.43 -14.43 -15.81
CA LEU A 226 -2.48 -15.44 -15.95
C LEU A 226 -3.76 -14.82 -16.50
N ASN A 227 -4.59 -15.67 -17.14
CA ASN A 227 -5.87 -15.28 -17.74
C ASN A 227 -5.77 -14.08 -18.70
N GLY A 228 -4.67 -14.01 -19.46
CA GLY A 228 -4.44 -12.93 -20.43
C GLY A 228 -4.00 -11.60 -19.82
N ALA A 229 -3.55 -11.57 -18.56
CA ALA A 229 -2.92 -10.38 -17.98
C ALA A 229 -1.76 -9.87 -18.85
N VAL A 230 -1.65 -8.55 -18.99
CA VAL A 230 -0.56 -7.91 -19.73
C VAL A 230 0.01 -6.74 -18.93
N PHE A 231 1.32 -6.74 -18.73
CA PHE A 231 2.05 -5.59 -18.22
C PHE A 231 2.71 -4.88 -19.42
N LYS A 232 2.46 -3.57 -19.60
CA LYS A 232 3.12 -2.78 -20.63
C LYS A 232 4.34 -2.07 -20.02
N PRO A 233 5.59 -2.53 -20.23
CA PRO A 233 6.78 -1.85 -19.71
C PRO A 233 7.13 -0.60 -20.54
N THR A 234 7.87 0.32 -19.93
CA THR A 234 8.42 1.53 -20.55
C THR A 234 9.76 1.95 -19.92
N GLY A 235 10.45 2.88 -20.59
CA GLY A 235 11.74 3.39 -20.13
C GLY A 235 12.93 2.52 -20.55
N ALA A 236 14.14 2.96 -20.21
CA ALA A 236 15.37 2.28 -20.63
C ALA A 236 15.53 0.91 -19.95
N THR A 237 15.89 -0.10 -20.75
CA THR A 237 16.14 -1.49 -20.35
C THR A 237 17.38 -1.66 -19.47
N SER A 238 18.30 -0.70 -19.47
CA SER A 238 19.60 -0.81 -18.81
C SER A 238 19.86 0.34 -17.83
N SER A 239 19.73 0.08 -16.53
CA SER A 239 20.61 0.76 -15.59
C SER A 239 20.89 -0.09 -14.36
N SER A 240 22.17 -0.44 -14.21
CA SER A 240 22.79 -1.11 -13.06
C SER A 240 22.64 -0.34 -11.74
N SER A 241 22.12 0.90 -11.77
CA SER A 241 21.87 1.77 -10.62
C SER A 241 20.76 1.28 -9.68
N TYR A 242 19.87 0.39 -10.13
CA TYR A 242 18.74 -0.09 -9.33
C TYR A 242 19.05 -1.32 -8.45
N ALA A 243 20.19 -1.98 -8.69
CA ALA A 243 20.61 -3.15 -7.93
C ALA A 243 20.88 -2.86 -6.43
N ARG A 244 21.03 -1.58 -6.05
CA ARG A 244 21.27 -1.17 -4.65
C ARG A 244 20.00 -0.94 -3.82
N ALA A 245 18.80 -1.00 -4.42
CA ALA A 245 17.53 -0.82 -3.71
C ALA A 245 16.79 -2.13 -3.40
N SER A 246 17.40 -3.29 -3.68
CA SER A 246 16.83 -4.60 -3.33
C SER A 246 16.98 -4.84 -1.82
N SER A 247 15.95 -4.47 -1.06
CA SER A 247 15.77 -4.83 0.35
C SER A 247 15.45 -6.32 0.53
N THR A 248 15.14 -7.05 -0.55
CA THR A 248 14.69 -8.44 -0.52
C THR A 248 15.15 -9.20 -1.78
N VAL A 249 15.49 -10.48 -1.61
CA VAL A 249 15.82 -11.39 -2.71
C VAL A 249 14.53 -11.82 -3.40
N VAL A 250 14.37 -11.41 -4.67
CA VAL A 250 13.24 -11.79 -5.51
C VAL A 250 13.16 -13.31 -5.65
N LYS A 251 12.00 -13.89 -5.36
CA LYS A 251 11.69 -15.31 -5.56
C LYS A 251 10.95 -15.54 -6.88
N SER A 252 10.93 -16.79 -7.36
CA SER A 252 10.12 -17.16 -8.51
C SER A 252 8.65 -16.85 -8.25
N SER A 253 7.96 -16.28 -9.25
CA SER A 253 6.52 -16.01 -9.18
C SER A 253 5.66 -17.28 -8.98
N SER A 254 6.20 -18.48 -9.30
CA SER A 254 5.57 -19.77 -8.98
C SER A 254 5.41 -20.02 -7.48
N LEU A 255 6.26 -19.41 -6.63
CA LEU A 255 6.20 -19.53 -5.18
C LEU A 255 5.22 -18.53 -4.54
N VAL A 256 4.75 -17.53 -5.28
CA VAL A 256 3.88 -16.47 -4.75
C VAL A 256 2.68 -17.00 -3.97
N PRO A 257 1.89 -17.98 -4.48
CA PRO A 257 0.77 -18.52 -3.71
C PRO A 257 1.16 -19.12 -2.35
N SER A 258 2.38 -19.65 -2.22
CA SER A 258 2.91 -20.14 -0.94
C SER A 258 3.45 -19.01 -0.07
N LEU A 259 4.13 -18.03 -0.66
CA LEU A 259 4.69 -16.88 0.04
C LEU A 259 3.61 -15.97 0.63
N THR A 260 2.46 -15.84 -0.05
CA THR A 260 1.34 -14.99 0.36
C THR A 260 0.22 -15.76 1.06
N ARG A 261 0.38 -17.08 1.29
CA ARG A 261 -0.66 -17.95 1.90
C ARG A 261 -1.14 -17.44 3.26
N TYR A 262 -0.26 -16.78 4.01
CA TYR A 262 -0.55 -16.26 5.35
C TYR A 262 -0.66 -14.73 5.36
N ALA A 263 -0.87 -14.10 4.20
CA ALA A 263 -1.10 -12.67 4.15
C ALA A 263 -2.34 -12.28 4.97
N GLY A 264 -2.27 -11.11 5.60
CA GLY A 264 -3.29 -10.61 6.52
C GLY A 264 -2.94 -10.80 7.99
N ALA A 265 -3.86 -10.40 8.86
CA ALA A 265 -3.75 -10.59 10.29
C ALA A 265 -3.73 -12.09 10.65
N LEU A 266 -2.69 -12.49 11.37
CA LEU A 266 -2.42 -13.84 11.81
C LEU A 266 -3.32 -14.22 13.00
N GLY A 267 -3.80 -15.46 12.99
CA GLY A 267 -4.49 -16.12 14.10
C GLY A 267 -3.56 -16.56 15.24
N CYS A 268 -2.55 -15.75 15.56
CA CYS A 268 -1.58 -16.00 16.61
C CYS A 268 -2.24 -16.23 17.98
N GLN A 269 -1.70 -17.19 18.75
CA GLN A 269 -2.12 -17.45 20.13
C GLN A 269 -0.98 -17.13 21.10
N LYS A 270 -1.32 -16.51 22.23
CA LYS A 270 -0.33 -16.19 23.28
C LYS A 270 0.37 -17.47 23.75
N GLY A 271 1.71 -17.45 23.75
CA GLY A 271 2.52 -18.59 24.17
C GLY A 271 2.72 -19.69 23.11
N ARG A 272 2.26 -19.48 21.87
CA ARG A 272 2.54 -20.36 20.73
C ARG A 272 3.30 -19.61 19.65
N LEU A 273 4.05 -20.36 18.84
CA LEU A 273 4.68 -19.79 17.65
C LEU A 273 3.61 -19.32 16.66
N CYS A 274 3.83 -18.10 16.17
CA CYS A 274 3.39 -17.66 14.86
C CYS A 274 4.59 -17.87 13.93
#